data_AF-A0A848RMK5-F1
#
_entry.id   AF-A0A848RMK5-F1
#
_cell.length_a   1.000
_cell.length_b   1.000
_cell.length_c   1.000
_cell.angle_alpha   90.00
_cell.angle_beta   90.00
_cell.angle_gamma   90.00
#
_symmetry.space_group_name_H-M   'P 1'
#
loop_
_entity.id
_entity.type
_entity.pdbx_description
1 polymer ?
#
loop_
_entity_poly.entity_id
_entity_poly.type
_entity_poly.pdbx_seq_one_letter_code
_entity_poly.pdbx_strand_id
1 'polypeptide(L)'
;MLDKNKVEQFINAAMKYKGDNYSQPRRMQKGYSDCSSLIYKGLRDAKLLDLSKTDRTISTKYILDGDPRFTEIPKKELQRGDILWGGEYRGSKWDGHVAIYLGDGKTLEARYKEGVCIYVNRAYFKKVYRIKTLMQGIEKKEPIVKATPQPKPVYNYLTIMGKKSKISPQVIDGVSYVQLGSMMVPVRKFFEELGYDVKWTREKGIEIE
;
A
#
# COMPACT_ATOMS: atom_id res chain seq x y z
N MET A 1 21.90 4.64 5.62
CA MET A 1 21.83 5.31 4.31
C MET A 1 21.13 4.41 3.30
N LEU A 2 20.61 4.98 2.20
CA LEU A 2 20.00 4.20 1.13
C LEU A 2 21.06 3.55 0.22
N ASP A 3 20.76 2.33 -0.23
CA ASP A 3 21.49 1.63 -1.28
C ASP A 3 21.05 2.17 -2.65
N LYS A 4 21.95 2.85 -3.34
CA LYS A 4 21.66 3.52 -4.62
C LYS A 4 21.14 2.54 -5.69
N ASN A 5 21.66 1.31 -5.72
CA ASN A 5 21.25 0.33 -6.73
C ASN A 5 19.81 -0.12 -6.49
N LYS A 6 19.46 -0.40 -5.23
CA LYS A 6 18.08 -0.77 -4.86
C LYS A 6 17.10 0.39 -5.09
N VAL A 7 17.53 1.62 -4.78
CA VAL A 7 16.74 2.83 -5.03
C VAL A 7 16.42 2.97 -6.52
N GLU A 8 17.41 2.86 -7.40
CA GLU A 8 17.17 2.97 -8.84
C GLU A 8 16.34 1.80 -9.38
N GLN A 9 16.51 0.58 -8.88
CA GLN A 9 15.64 -0.55 -9.23
C GLN A 9 14.18 -0.26 -8.88
N PHE A 10 13.93 0.21 -7.66
CA PHE A 10 12.60 0.58 -7.19
C PHE A 10 11.98 1.71 -8.02
N ILE A 11 12.72 2.79 -8.25
CA ILE A 11 12.21 3.94 -9.01
C ILE A 11 11.98 3.55 -10.47
N ASN A 12 12.89 2.82 -11.11
CA ASN A 12 12.71 2.36 -12.49
C ASN A 12 11.50 1.43 -12.62
N ALA A 13 11.26 0.56 -11.63
CA ALA A 13 10.06 -0.27 -11.59
C ALA A 13 8.78 0.56 -11.45
N ALA A 14 8.76 1.55 -10.55
CA ALA A 14 7.62 2.45 -10.37
C ALA A 14 7.36 3.33 -11.60
N MET A 15 8.42 3.80 -12.27
CA MET A 15 8.33 4.64 -13.47
C MET A 15 7.66 3.95 -14.66
N LYS A 16 7.64 2.61 -14.72
CA LYS A 16 6.89 1.85 -15.74
C LYS A 16 5.38 2.14 -15.71
N TYR A 17 4.87 2.60 -14.57
CA TYR A 17 3.46 2.94 -14.38
C TYR A 17 3.15 4.41 -14.67
N LYS A 18 4.14 5.22 -15.06
CA LYS A 18 3.88 6.60 -15.50
C LYS A 18 2.91 6.59 -16.68
N GLY A 19 1.83 7.36 -16.57
CA GLY A 19 0.71 7.36 -17.52
C GLY A 19 -0.48 6.48 -17.12
N ASP A 20 -0.37 5.66 -16.07
CA ASP A 20 -1.55 4.97 -15.52
C ASP A 20 -2.60 5.98 -15.04
N ASN A 21 -3.88 5.65 -15.25
CA ASN A 21 -4.99 6.41 -14.68
C ASN A 21 -5.07 6.21 -13.16
N TYR A 22 -5.54 7.23 -12.44
CA TYR A 22 -5.79 7.07 -11.02
C TYR A 22 -7.10 6.31 -10.76
N SER A 23 -7.04 5.25 -9.95
CA SER A 23 -8.23 4.55 -9.48
C SER A 23 -7.93 3.70 -8.24
N GLN A 24 -8.63 3.95 -7.13
CA GLN A 24 -8.54 3.06 -5.96
C GLN A 24 -9.19 1.69 -6.20
N PRO A 25 -10.40 1.57 -6.82
CA PRO A 25 -11.00 0.25 -7.06
C PRO A 25 -10.20 -0.60 -8.06
N ARG A 26 -9.61 0.04 -9.09
CA ARG A 26 -8.83 -0.64 -10.14
C ARG A 26 -7.33 -0.61 -9.91
N ARG A 27 -6.86 -0.21 -8.73
CA ARG A 27 -5.46 0.14 -8.44
C ARG A 27 -4.38 -0.91 -8.76
N MET A 28 -4.77 -2.16 -8.95
CA MET A 28 -3.89 -3.28 -9.33
C MET A 28 -4.07 -3.74 -10.78
N GLN A 29 -5.09 -3.25 -11.48
CA GLN A 29 -5.34 -3.57 -12.88
C GLN A 29 -4.36 -2.85 -13.80
N LYS A 30 -4.13 -3.40 -14.99
CA LYS A 30 -3.29 -2.77 -16.02
C LYS A 30 -3.84 -1.38 -16.37
N GLY A 31 -2.96 -0.38 -16.45
CA GLY A 31 -3.34 0.99 -16.79
C GLY A 31 -3.95 1.81 -15.64
N TYR A 32 -3.98 1.26 -14.41
CA TYR A 32 -4.56 1.91 -13.24
C TYR A 32 -3.69 1.78 -12.01
N SER A 33 -3.46 2.89 -11.31
CA SER A 33 -2.75 2.93 -10.03
C SER A 33 -3.47 3.86 -9.04
N ASP A 34 -3.29 3.65 -7.74
CA ASP A 34 -3.54 4.67 -6.72
C ASP A 34 -2.21 5.10 -6.09
N CYS A 35 -2.24 6.09 -5.21
CA CYS A 35 -1.02 6.67 -4.64
C CYS A 35 -0.17 5.63 -3.91
N SER A 36 -0.81 4.74 -3.14
CA SER A 36 -0.14 3.67 -2.40
C SER A 36 0.18 2.43 -3.23
N SER A 37 -0.66 2.09 -4.22
CA SER A 37 -0.44 0.94 -5.09
C SER A 37 0.74 1.16 -6.03
N LEU A 38 1.03 2.40 -6.41
CA LEU A 38 2.25 2.75 -7.14
C LEU A 38 3.52 2.33 -6.38
N ILE A 39 3.57 2.58 -5.07
CA ILE A 39 4.69 2.16 -4.21
C ILE A 39 4.75 0.63 -4.12
N TYR A 40 3.60 -0.01 -3.88
CA TYR A 40 3.49 -1.47 -3.81
C TYR A 40 3.99 -2.15 -5.09
N LYS A 41 3.50 -1.70 -6.26
CA LYS A 41 3.88 -2.21 -7.57
C LYS A 41 5.37 -1.98 -7.84
N GLY A 42 5.88 -0.79 -7.55
CA GLY A 42 7.32 -0.49 -7.69
C GLY A 42 8.18 -1.46 -6.87
N LEU A 43 7.83 -1.69 -5.60
CA LEU A 43 8.57 -2.62 -4.75
C LEU A 43 8.41 -4.08 -5.20
N ARG A 44 7.21 -4.49 -5.59
CA ARG A 44 6.93 -5.85 -6.08
C ARG A 44 7.74 -6.15 -7.35
N ASP A 45 7.68 -5.25 -8.33
CA ASP A 45 8.30 -5.45 -9.64
C ASP A 45 9.82 -5.29 -9.59
N ALA A 46 10.34 -4.51 -8.64
CA ALA A 46 11.76 -4.49 -8.30
C ALA A 46 12.21 -5.70 -7.46
N LYS A 47 11.28 -6.60 -7.10
CA LYS A 47 11.50 -7.74 -6.18
C LYS A 47 11.97 -7.32 -4.77
N LEU A 48 11.73 -6.08 -4.36
CA LEU A 48 12.13 -5.47 -3.07
C LEU A 48 10.99 -5.38 -2.05
N LEU A 49 9.80 -5.87 -2.39
CA LEU A 49 8.68 -5.98 -1.45
C LEU A 49 8.97 -7.04 -0.39
N ASP A 50 9.08 -6.62 0.87
CA ASP A 50 9.24 -7.50 2.04
C ASP A 50 7.88 -7.84 2.64
N LEU A 51 7.53 -9.12 2.61
CA LEU A 51 6.29 -9.67 3.18
C LEU A 51 6.54 -10.52 4.43
N SER A 52 7.77 -10.56 4.95
CA SER A 52 8.16 -11.42 6.08
C SER A 52 7.46 -11.06 7.39
N LYS A 53 7.08 -9.79 7.56
CA LYS A 53 6.41 -9.27 8.76
C LYS A 53 4.93 -8.94 8.57
N THR A 54 4.45 -8.85 7.32
CA THR A 54 3.07 -8.52 7.00
C THR A 54 2.75 -8.90 5.55
N ASP A 55 1.56 -9.45 5.33
CA ASP A 55 0.98 -9.74 4.02
C ASP A 55 0.02 -8.64 3.53
N ARG A 56 -0.22 -7.62 4.36
CA ARG A 56 -1.08 -6.48 4.03
C ARG A 56 -0.53 -5.69 2.83
N THR A 57 -1.42 -5.21 1.98
CA THR A 57 -1.06 -4.23 0.96
C THR A 57 -0.50 -2.94 1.60
N ILE A 58 0.20 -2.13 0.81
CA ILE A 58 0.65 -0.82 1.27
C ILE A 58 -0.52 0.14 1.13
N SER A 59 -0.84 0.88 2.20
CA SER A 59 -1.85 1.95 2.18
C SER A 59 -1.30 3.18 2.89
N THR A 60 -1.82 4.35 2.56
CA THR A 60 -1.39 5.61 3.21
C THR A 60 -1.61 5.57 4.72
N LYS A 61 -2.74 4.99 5.17
CA LYS A 61 -3.07 4.87 6.60
C LYS A 61 -2.14 3.88 7.30
N TYR A 62 -1.87 2.73 6.67
CA TYR A 62 -0.98 1.74 7.28
C TYR A 62 0.46 2.22 7.39
N ILE A 63 0.97 3.00 6.42
CA ILE A 63 2.27 3.67 6.55
C ILE A 63 2.29 4.59 7.78
N LEU A 64 1.23 5.37 8.01
CA LEU A 64 1.14 6.24 9.18
C LEU A 64 1.09 5.44 10.49
N ASP A 65 0.33 4.35 10.53
CA ASP A 65 0.10 3.52 11.71
C ASP A 65 1.26 2.58 12.05
N GLY A 66 2.35 2.62 11.28
CA GLY A 66 3.56 1.84 11.56
C GLY A 66 3.71 0.56 10.74
N ASP A 67 3.42 0.62 9.43
CA ASP A 67 3.76 -0.44 8.49
C ASP A 67 5.25 -0.86 8.67
N PRO A 68 5.53 -2.14 9.00
CA PRO A 68 6.86 -2.58 9.38
C PRO A 68 7.89 -2.47 8.27
N ARG A 69 7.47 -2.27 7.01
CA ARG A 69 8.35 -2.05 5.84
C ARG A 69 8.95 -0.64 5.81
N PHE A 70 8.40 0.29 6.57
CA PHE A 70 8.78 1.70 6.56
C PHE A 70 9.38 2.12 7.91
N THR A 71 10.16 3.19 7.88
CA THR A 71 10.59 3.93 9.08
C THR A 71 10.43 5.42 8.81
N GLU A 72 9.78 6.15 9.72
CA GLU A 72 9.71 7.61 9.63
C GLU A 72 11.12 8.17 9.83
N ILE A 73 11.49 9.19 9.07
CA ILE A 73 12.77 9.91 9.17
C ILE A 73 12.52 11.42 9.22
N PRO A 74 13.46 12.21 9.79
CA PRO A 74 13.38 13.66 9.71
C PRO A 74 13.37 14.15 8.25
N LYS A 75 12.53 15.14 7.93
CA LYS A 75 12.43 15.70 6.56
C LYS A 75 13.74 16.26 6.01
N LYS A 76 14.64 16.72 6.89
CA LYS A 76 16.00 17.16 6.52
C LYS A 76 16.90 16.04 5.98
N GLU A 77 16.55 14.78 6.22
CA GLU A 77 17.29 13.59 5.75
C GLU A 77 16.67 12.97 4.50
N LEU A 78 15.71 13.66 3.88
CA LEU A 78 15.00 13.24 2.67
C LEU A 78 16.00 12.91 1.56
N GLN A 79 15.91 11.69 1.03
CA GLN A 79 16.73 11.17 -0.06
C GLN A 79 15.85 10.62 -1.17
N ARG A 80 16.36 10.64 -2.40
CA ARG A 80 15.74 9.96 -3.54
C ARG A 80 15.42 8.50 -3.18
N GLY A 81 14.21 8.06 -3.45
CA GLY A 81 13.69 6.74 -3.07
C GLY A 81 12.88 6.71 -1.76
N ASP A 82 12.95 7.76 -0.94
CA ASP A 82 12.07 7.90 0.22
C ASP A 82 10.62 8.21 -0.21
N ILE A 83 9.68 7.86 0.66
CA ILE A 83 8.25 8.11 0.48
C ILE A 83 7.86 9.38 1.23
N LEU A 84 7.37 10.36 0.49
CA LEU A 84 6.73 11.54 1.06
C LEU A 84 5.28 11.22 1.39
N TRP A 85 4.85 11.64 2.57
CA TRP A 85 3.52 11.35 3.09
C TRP A 85 2.86 12.62 3.60
N GLY A 86 1.59 12.78 3.25
CA GLY A 86 0.73 13.85 3.74
C GLY A 86 -0.69 13.33 3.88
N GLY A 87 -1.44 13.87 4.81
CA GLY A 87 -2.80 13.45 5.04
C GLY A 87 -3.31 13.85 6.40
N GLU A 88 -4.62 13.87 6.52
CA GLU A 88 -5.34 14.18 7.73
C GLU A 88 -6.73 13.52 7.67
N TYR A 89 -7.41 13.50 8.81
CA TYR A 89 -8.84 13.21 8.81
C TYR A 89 -9.60 14.48 8.43
N ARG A 90 -10.51 14.36 7.47
CA ARG A 90 -11.49 15.39 7.13
C ARG A 90 -12.86 14.91 7.60
N GLY A 91 -13.21 15.26 8.82
CA GLY A 91 -14.33 14.64 9.54
C GLY A 91 -14.03 13.17 9.82
N SER A 92 -14.95 12.27 9.46
CA SER A 92 -14.75 10.82 9.57
C SER A 92 -13.95 10.20 8.42
N LYS A 93 -13.68 10.96 7.35
CA LYS A 93 -13.03 10.44 6.15
C LYS A 93 -11.52 10.59 6.23
N TRP A 94 -10.82 9.49 5.99
CA TRP A 94 -9.38 9.48 5.80
C TRP A 94 -9.00 10.09 4.45
N ASP A 95 -8.22 11.18 4.46
CA ASP A 95 -7.69 11.84 3.25
C ASP A 95 -6.16 11.85 3.30
N GLY A 96 -5.55 10.76 2.82
CA GLY A 96 -4.11 10.58 2.79
C GLY A 96 -3.56 10.40 1.39
N HIS A 97 -2.34 10.87 1.17
CA HIS A 97 -1.63 10.77 -0.10
C HIS A 97 -0.14 10.55 0.11
N VAL A 98 0.46 9.78 -0.81
CA VAL A 98 1.88 9.41 -0.77
C VAL A 98 2.52 9.60 -2.14
N ALA A 99 3.83 9.81 -2.12
CA ALA A 99 4.63 10.10 -3.29
C ALA A 99 6.02 9.48 -3.16
N ILE A 100 6.60 9.04 -4.28
CA ILE A 100 7.99 8.59 -4.33
C ILE A 100 8.87 9.81 -4.62
N TYR A 101 9.82 10.14 -3.74
CA TYR A 101 10.74 11.26 -3.97
C TYR A 101 11.79 10.88 -5.00
N LEU A 102 11.90 11.67 -6.07
CA LEU A 102 12.84 11.45 -7.16
C LEU A 102 14.15 12.23 -6.99
N GLY A 103 14.32 12.99 -5.91
CA GLY A 103 15.41 13.97 -5.83
C GLY A 103 15.04 15.28 -6.53
N ASP A 104 15.89 16.30 -6.37
CA ASP A 104 15.78 17.61 -7.03
C ASP A 104 14.40 18.26 -6.92
N GLY A 105 13.74 18.10 -5.77
CA GLY A 105 12.41 18.65 -5.55
C GLY A 105 11.31 18.03 -6.42
N LYS A 106 11.50 16.81 -6.96
CA LYS A 106 10.53 16.11 -7.80
C LYS A 106 9.96 14.86 -7.14
N THR A 107 8.74 14.51 -7.51
CA THR A 107 8.02 13.34 -7.02
C THR A 107 7.36 12.57 -8.16
N LEU A 108 7.27 11.24 -8.02
CA LEU A 108 6.36 10.42 -8.81
C LEU A 108 5.10 10.16 -7.98
N GLU A 109 3.94 10.54 -8.50
CA GLU A 109 2.66 10.45 -7.77
C GLU A 109 1.55 9.95 -8.69
N ALA A 110 0.62 9.16 -8.13
CA ALA A 110 -0.67 8.90 -8.75
C ALA A 110 -1.69 9.87 -8.16
N ARG A 111 -2.21 10.83 -8.94
CA ARG A 111 -3.19 11.84 -8.48
C ARG A 111 -4.55 11.68 -9.16
N TYR A 112 -5.59 12.03 -8.44
CA TYR A 112 -6.97 11.94 -8.93
C TYR A 112 -7.19 12.91 -10.10
N LYS A 113 -7.61 12.38 -11.26
CA LYS A 113 -7.74 13.02 -12.60
C LYS A 113 -6.46 13.09 -13.42
N GLU A 114 -5.28 13.29 -12.83
CA GLU A 114 -4.04 13.42 -13.60
C GLU A 114 -3.29 12.10 -13.80
N GLY A 115 -3.62 11.06 -13.02
CA GLY A 115 -2.94 9.77 -13.10
C GLY A 115 -1.52 9.80 -12.55
N VAL A 116 -0.68 8.85 -13.00
CA VAL A 116 0.71 8.73 -12.55
C VAL A 116 1.62 9.64 -13.36
N CYS A 117 2.11 10.72 -12.73
CA CYS A 117 2.99 11.70 -13.35
C CYS A 117 4.10 12.17 -12.42
N ILE A 118 5.08 12.88 -12.99
CA ILE A 118 6.12 13.57 -12.23
C ILE A 118 5.60 14.96 -11.84
N TYR A 119 5.77 15.33 -10.59
CA TYR A 119 5.37 16.63 -10.06
C TYR A 119 6.52 17.31 -9.33
N VAL A 120 6.36 18.61 -9.10
CA VAL A 120 7.15 19.32 -8.09
C VAL A 120 6.67 18.90 -6.71
N ASN A 121 7.62 18.64 -5.81
CA ASN A 121 7.40 18.35 -4.41
C ASN A 121 6.63 19.51 -3.75
N ARG A 122 5.56 19.20 -3.02
CA ARG A 122 4.65 20.18 -2.41
C ARG A 122 4.80 20.23 -0.90
N ALA A 123 4.53 21.41 -0.32
CA ALA A 123 4.48 21.61 1.13
C ALA A 123 3.38 20.79 1.86
N TYR A 124 2.47 20.16 1.09
CA TYR A 124 1.47 19.21 1.58
C TYR A 124 2.11 18.00 2.28
N PHE A 125 3.25 17.50 1.79
CA PHE A 125 3.92 16.36 2.41
C PHE A 125 4.62 16.78 3.71
N LYS A 126 4.08 16.30 4.84
CA LYS A 126 4.55 16.64 6.19
C LYS A 126 5.56 15.62 6.73
N LYS A 127 5.42 14.36 6.34
CA LYS A 127 6.23 13.24 6.83
C LYS A 127 7.06 12.62 5.71
N VAL A 128 8.14 11.96 6.11
CA VAL A 128 9.03 11.22 5.22
C VAL A 128 9.23 9.83 5.79
N TYR A 129 9.06 8.82 4.94
CA TYR A 129 9.21 7.42 5.29
C TYR A 129 10.27 6.78 4.40
N ARG A 130 11.26 6.16 5.02
CA ARG A 130 12.27 5.37 4.33
C ARG A 130 11.83 3.91 4.24
N ILE A 131 11.96 3.31 3.06
CA ILE A 131 11.68 1.89 2.86
C ILE A 131 12.89 1.08 3.36
N LYS A 132 12.67 0.16 4.30
CA LYS A 132 13.75 -0.58 4.96
C LYS A 132 14.54 -1.46 3.99
N THR A 133 13.90 -2.10 3.03
CA THR A 133 14.59 -2.94 2.03
C THR A 133 15.51 -2.16 1.10
N LEU A 134 15.34 -0.83 0.99
CA LEU A 134 16.23 0.04 0.23
C LEU A 134 17.46 0.49 1.03
N MET A 135 17.56 0.14 2.32
CA MET A 135 18.71 0.53 3.14
C MET A 135 19.90 -0.40 2.88
N GLN A 136 21.11 0.16 3.01
CA GLN A 136 22.35 -0.61 3.00
C GLN A 136 22.37 -1.65 4.12
N GLY A 137 22.94 -2.82 3.85
CA GLY A 137 23.04 -3.92 4.84
C GLY A 137 21.71 -4.58 5.20
N ILE A 138 20.58 -4.13 4.66
CA ILE A 138 19.30 -4.81 4.79
C ILE A 138 19.08 -5.65 3.54
N GLU A 139 19.35 -6.93 3.64
CA GLU A 139 18.92 -7.89 2.64
C GLU A 139 17.43 -8.16 2.78
N LYS A 140 16.76 -8.36 1.64
CA LYS A 140 15.40 -8.87 1.64
C LYS A 140 15.46 -10.26 2.26
N LYS A 141 14.83 -10.45 3.42
CA LYS A 141 14.61 -11.79 3.93
C LYS A 141 13.65 -12.48 2.96
N GLU A 142 14.08 -13.61 2.40
CA GLU A 142 13.14 -14.46 1.69
C GLU A 142 11.92 -14.70 2.59
N PRO A 143 10.69 -14.72 2.04
CA PRO A 143 9.57 -15.19 2.82
C PRO A 143 9.98 -16.56 3.37
N ILE A 144 9.90 -16.75 4.69
CA ILE A 144 10.15 -18.07 5.28
C ILE A 144 9.01 -18.97 4.78
N VAL A 145 9.20 -19.60 3.61
CA VAL A 145 8.34 -20.70 3.15
C VAL A 145 8.81 -21.92 3.91
N LYS A 146 8.43 -22.02 5.19
CA LYS A 146 8.34 -23.35 5.81
C LYS A 146 7.24 -24.08 5.04
N ALA A 147 7.59 -25.18 4.37
CA ALA A 147 6.63 -26.17 3.91
C ALA A 147 5.83 -26.63 5.13
N THR A 148 4.73 -25.94 5.38
CA THR A 148 3.75 -26.26 6.40
C THR A 148 2.62 -26.93 5.60
N PRO A 149 2.02 -28.04 6.07
CA PRO A 149 0.86 -28.63 5.41
C PRO A 149 -0.12 -27.50 5.06
N GLN A 150 -0.69 -27.53 3.84
CA GLN A 150 -1.52 -26.43 3.33
C GLN A 150 -2.41 -25.91 4.46
N PRO A 151 -2.23 -24.65 4.92
CA PRO A 151 -3.00 -24.17 6.04
C PRO A 151 -4.47 -24.30 5.65
N LYS A 152 -5.27 -24.91 6.54
CA LYS A 152 -6.73 -24.89 6.40
C LYS A 152 -7.13 -23.47 6.01
N PRO A 153 -7.98 -23.27 4.98
CA PRO A 153 -8.27 -21.95 4.45
C PRO A 153 -8.59 -21.00 5.61
N VAL A 154 -7.71 -20.02 5.83
CA VAL A 154 -7.88 -19.04 6.90
C VAL A 154 -8.91 -18.05 6.39
N TYR A 155 -10.15 -18.25 6.82
CA TYR A 155 -11.23 -17.34 6.49
C TYR A 155 -11.04 -16.03 7.25
N ASN A 156 -11.03 -14.92 6.53
CA ASN A 156 -11.31 -13.64 7.16
C ASN A 156 -12.79 -13.59 7.48
N TYR A 157 -13.12 -12.98 8.61
CA TYR A 157 -14.50 -12.78 9.01
C TYR A 157 -14.82 -11.30 8.88
N LEU A 158 -15.94 -11.04 8.21
CA LEU A 158 -16.50 -9.72 8.12
C LEU A 158 -17.70 -9.66 9.07
N THR A 159 -17.69 -8.72 10.01
CA THR A 159 -18.84 -8.48 10.88
C THR A 159 -19.62 -7.29 10.33
N ILE A 160 -20.87 -7.52 9.94
CA ILE A 160 -21.80 -6.48 9.46
C ILE A 160 -22.99 -6.47 10.43
N MET A 161 -23.28 -5.33 11.05
CA MET A 161 -24.41 -5.21 11.99
C MET A 161 -24.43 -6.30 13.08
N GLY A 162 -23.25 -6.63 13.62
CA GLY A 162 -23.09 -7.70 14.62
C GLY A 162 -23.15 -9.13 14.07
N LYS A 163 -23.45 -9.33 12.78
CA LYS A 163 -23.46 -10.65 12.13
C LYS A 163 -22.11 -10.93 11.46
N LYS A 164 -21.46 -11.98 11.95
CA LYS A 164 -20.15 -12.44 11.47
C LYS A 164 -20.32 -13.38 10.27
N SER A 165 -19.82 -12.98 9.11
CA SER A 165 -19.87 -13.75 7.86
C SER A 165 -18.48 -14.19 7.42
N LYS A 166 -18.37 -15.44 6.94
CA LYS A 166 -17.14 -15.97 6.33
C LYS A 166 -16.98 -15.37 4.93
N ILE A 167 -15.83 -14.74 4.66
CA ILE A 167 -15.48 -14.30 3.31
C ILE A 167 -14.35 -15.18 2.76
N SER A 168 -14.55 -15.69 1.54
CA SER A 168 -13.57 -16.52 0.83
C SER A 168 -12.41 -15.64 0.34
N PRO A 169 -11.15 -16.13 0.36
CA PRO A 169 -9.98 -15.32 0.07
C PRO A 169 -9.74 -15.23 -1.43
N GLN A 170 -10.49 -14.39 -2.16
CA GLN A 170 -9.87 -13.74 -3.32
C GLN A 170 -9.10 -12.53 -2.81
N VAL A 171 -7.96 -12.82 -2.19
CA VAL A 171 -6.96 -11.84 -1.82
C VAL A 171 -6.07 -11.64 -3.03
N ILE A 172 -6.30 -10.56 -3.76
CA ILE A 172 -5.46 -10.16 -4.88
C ILE A 172 -4.58 -9.02 -4.37
N ASP A 173 -3.26 -9.24 -4.34
CA ASP A 173 -2.26 -8.26 -3.87
C ASP A 173 -2.53 -7.70 -2.46
N GLY A 174 -3.01 -8.54 -1.52
CA GLY A 174 -3.25 -8.18 -0.12
C GLY A 174 -4.55 -7.40 0.14
N VAL A 175 -5.48 -7.39 -0.82
CA VAL A 175 -6.82 -6.77 -0.70
C VAL A 175 -7.88 -7.85 -0.85
N SER A 176 -8.80 -7.93 0.11
CA SER A 176 -9.96 -8.82 0.03
C SER A 176 -11.02 -8.25 -0.91
N TYR A 177 -11.44 -9.04 -1.89
CA TYR A 177 -12.50 -8.69 -2.83
C TYR A 177 -13.76 -9.55 -2.64
N VAL A 178 -14.93 -8.97 -2.89
CA VAL A 178 -16.21 -9.66 -3.09
C VAL A 178 -16.58 -9.60 -4.57
N GLN A 179 -17.05 -10.71 -5.11
CA GLN A 179 -17.55 -10.79 -6.48
C GLN A 179 -19.05 -10.46 -6.51
N LEU A 180 -19.43 -9.46 -7.31
CA LEU A 180 -20.82 -9.06 -7.57
C LEU A 180 -21.07 -9.17 -9.08
N GLY A 181 -21.72 -10.25 -9.50
CA GLY A 181 -21.83 -10.58 -10.92
C GLY A 181 -20.46 -10.78 -11.58
N SER A 182 -20.14 -9.97 -12.59
CA SER A 182 -18.84 -9.97 -13.28
C SER A 182 -17.81 -9.01 -12.65
N MET A 183 -18.15 -8.30 -11.58
CA MET A 183 -17.31 -7.27 -10.97
C MET A 183 -16.64 -7.75 -9.68
N MET A 184 -15.36 -7.43 -9.51
CA MET A 184 -14.62 -7.62 -8.26
C MET A 184 -14.56 -6.29 -7.50
N VAL A 185 -15.14 -6.25 -6.30
CA VAL A 185 -15.23 -5.03 -5.47
C VAL A 185 -14.44 -5.24 -4.18
N PRO A 186 -13.56 -4.30 -3.77
CA PRO A 186 -12.90 -4.39 -2.47
C PRO A 186 -13.96 -4.46 -1.35
N VAL A 187 -13.87 -5.48 -0.50
CA VAL A 187 -14.89 -5.76 0.54
C VAL A 187 -15.14 -4.53 1.40
N ARG A 188 -14.06 -3.89 1.89
CA ARG A 188 -14.17 -2.68 2.73
C ARG A 188 -14.95 -1.56 2.04
N LYS A 189 -14.61 -1.26 0.78
CA LYS A 189 -15.25 -0.20 0.00
C LYS A 189 -16.74 -0.46 -0.19
N PHE A 190 -17.11 -1.70 -0.51
CA PHE A 190 -18.51 -2.08 -0.72
C PHE A 190 -19.37 -1.79 0.52
N PHE A 191 -18.89 -2.14 1.71
CA PHE A 191 -19.66 -1.93 2.94
C PHE A 191 -19.60 -0.50 3.47
N GLU A 192 -18.48 0.21 3.30
CA GLU A 192 -18.40 1.65 3.61
C GLU A 192 -19.33 2.49 2.72
N GLU A 193 -19.50 2.12 1.44
CA GLU A 193 -20.45 2.78 0.51
C GLU A 193 -21.92 2.59 0.90
N LEU A 194 -22.23 1.51 1.63
CA LEU A 194 -23.56 1.26 2.18
C LEU A 194 -23.77 1.94 3.56
N GLY A 195 -22.80 2.74 4.01
CA GLY A 195 -22.87 3.47 5.28
C GLY A 195 -22.48 2.62 6.49
N TYR A 196 -21.78 1.49 6.29
CA TYR A 196 -21.35 0.62 7.39
C TYR A 196 -19.88 0.82 7.75
N ASP A 197 -19.59 0.83 9.04
CA ASP A 197 -18.21 0.74 9.54
C ASP A 197 -17.68 -0.69 9.43
N VAL A 198 -16.56 -0.84 8.73
CA VAL A 198 -15.94 -2.15 8.48
C VAL A 198 -14.76 -2.37 9.41
N LYS A 199 -14.85 -3.41 10.23
CA LYS A 199 -13.77 -3.90 11.08
C LYS A 199 -13.31 -5.27 10.61
N TRP A 200 -12.01 -5.45 10.42
CA TRP A 200 -11.45 -6.78 10.17
C TRP A 200 -11.03 -7.39 11.49
N THR A 201 -11.28 -8.69 11.66
CA THR A 201 -10.78 -9.44 12.83
C THR A 201 -10.15 -10.75 12.38
N ARG A 202 -9.03 -11.14 13.00
CA ARG A 202 -8.52 -12.51 12.87
C ARG A 202 -9.34 -13.46 13.75
N GLU A 203 -9.20 -14.76 13.53
CA GLU A 203 -9.92 -15.85 14.21
C GLU A 203 -9.87 -15.77 15.76
N LYS A 204 -8.90 -15.04 16.33
CA LYS A 204 -8.74 -14.78 17.78
C LYS A 204 -9.31 -13.45 18.28
N GLY A 205 -10.16 -12.76 17.51
CA GLY A 205 -10.77 -11.49 17.92
C GLY A 205 -9.83 -10.28 17.87
N ILE A 206 -8.63 -10.44 17.31
CA ILE A 206 -7.68 -9.35 17.11
C ILE A 206 -8.19 -8.48 15.96
N GLU A 207 -8.56 -7.24 16.26
CA GLU A 207 -8.89 -6.23 15.26
C GLU A 207 -7.65 -5.93 14.39
N ILE A 208 -7.87 -5.89 13.08
CA ILE A 208 -6.85 -5.60 12.09
C ILE A 208 -7.36 -4.39 11.30
N GLU A 209 -6.97 -3.16 11.66
CA GLU A 209 -7.38 -1.93 10.93
C GLU A 209 -6.81 -1.83 9.50
#